data_AF-A0A7C1F9P7-F1
#
_entry.id   AF-A0A7C1F9P7-F1
#
_cell.length_a   1.000
_cell.length_b   1.000
_cell.length_c   1.000
_cell.angle_alpha   90.00
_cell.angle_beta   90.00
_cell.angle_gamma   90.00
#
_symmetry.space_group_name_H-M   'P 1'
#
loop_
_entity.id
_entity.type
_entity.pdbx_description
1 polymer ?
#
loop_
_entity_poly.entity_id
_entity_poly.type
_entity_poly.pdbx_seq_one_letter_code
_entity_poly.pdbx_strand_id
1 'polypeptide(L)'
;SLTKGEGPSKHFGYWTWMARADTHDIMRSFGGGWTDQEASEVWCTKPESVQGLQFALDIFLKHKAAPLTQELQAMGGGQQMFLTGRLAMFMSGVWEVYSLKQTKVPYDVAPLPSGPAGRFMHHGANALVLPVACKHPDQAWELMRFLKSPGLEKIMVQGEGFMPFQKASVETFLTKGYIPSAQVFIDALEKGWAPPIPLNTNATQMDQVVGDALGIALSEGKDAAWVSAEVAPKLEPLVG
;
A
#
# COMPACT_ATOMS: atom_id res chain seq x y z
N SER A 1 -6.22 25.30 -0.08
CA SER A 1 -5.71 24.02 0.45
C SER A 1 -6.79 22.96 0.33
N LEU A 2 -6.45 21.71 0.00
CA LEU A 2 -7.40 20.58 0.00
C LEU A 2 -7.77 20.16 1.43
N THR A 3 -6.89 20.41 2.40
CA THR A 3 -7.19 20.27 3.83
C THR A 3 -7.86 21.54 4.35
N LYS A 4 -9.05 21.41 4.94
CA LYS A 4 -9.84 22.54 5.47
C LYS A 4 -10.83 22.10 6.55
N GLY A 5 -11.29 23.05 7.36
CA GLY A 5 -12.25 22.81 8.44
C GLY A 5 -11.61 22.24 9.70
N GLU A 6 -12.44 21.93 10.69
CA GLU A 6 -12.01 21.52 12.03
C GLU A 6 -12.93 20.43 12.62
N GLY A 7 -12.39 19.72 13.62
CA GLY A 7 -13.11 18.68 14.34
C GLY A 7 -13.69 17.60 13.43
N PRO A 8 -14.89 17.07 13.75
CA PRO A 8 -15.54 16.01 12.95
C PRO A 8 -15.89 16.40 11.50
N SER A 9 -15.84 17.69 11.16
CA SER A 9 -16.13 18.21 9.82
C SER A 9 -14.88 18.47 8.97
N LYS A 10 -13.69 18.25 9.55
CA LYS A 10 -12.41 18.49 8.87
C LYS A 10 -12.27 17.57 7.66
N HIS A 11 -11.82 18.18 6.57
CA HIS A 11 -11.48 17.49 5.33
C HIS A 11 -9.95 17.46 5.19
N PHE A 12 -9.43 16.35 4.69
CA PHE A 12 -8.01 16.15 4.46
C PHE A 12 -7.70 16.01 2.96
N GLY A 13 -6.54 16.50 2.56
CA GLY A 13 -6.11 16.47 1.17
C GLY A 13 -5.56 15.12 0.73
N TYR A 14 -4.93 14.37 1.63
CA TYR A 14 -4.24 13.13 1.31
C TYR A 14 -4.17 12.18 2.51
N TRP A 15 -4.09 10.87 2.30
CA TRP A 15 -3.73 9.91 3.35
C TRP A 15 -3.09 8.64 2.78
N THR A 16 -2.24 8.00 3.59
CA THR A 16 -1.62 6.70 3.35
C THR A 16 -1.35 6.00 4.69
N TRP A 17 -1.15 4.68 4.69
CA TRP A 17 -1.18 3.83 5.89
C TRP A 17 0.09 3.98 6.74
N MET A 18 1.13 4.63 6.20
CA MET A 18 2.43 4.81 6.85
C MET A 18 2.99 3.48 7.39
N ALA A 19 2.75 2.38 6.68
CA ALA A 19 3.39 1.10 6.97
C ALA A 19 4.73 1.00 6.22
N ARG A 20 5.48 -0.07 6.48
CA ARG A 20 6.76 -0.33 5.81
C ARG A 20 6.63 -0.27 4.29
N ALA A 21 5.64 -0.95 3.70
CA ALA A 21 5.45 -0.98 2.25
C ALA A 21 5.09 0.39 1.67
N ASP A 22 4.15 1.12 2.26
CA ASP A 22 3.72 2.44 1.78
C ASP A 22 4.86 3.47 1.81
N THR A 23 5.59 3.50 2.92
CA THR A 23 6.75 4.39 3.07
C THR A 23 7.91 3.95 2.19
N HIS A 24 8.08 2.64 1.97
CA HIS A 24 9.07 2.11 1.03
C HIS A 24 8.83 2.66 -0.38
N ASP A 25 7.59 2.67 -0.85
CA ASP A 25 7.25 3.15 -2.19
C ASP A 25 7.61 4.63 -2.37
N ILE A 26 7.31 5.44 -1.35
CA ILE A 26 7.70 6.85 -1.34
C ILE A 26 9.22 6.96 -1.35
N MET A 27 9.95 6.25 -0.48
CA MET A 27 11.41 6.28 -0.45
C MET A 27 12.04 5.86 -1.78
N ARG A 28 11.46 4.86 -2.45
CA ARG A 28 11.91 4.38 -3.76
C ARG A 28 11.71 5.41 -4.85
N SER A 29 10.63 6.19 -4.80
CA SER A 29 10.43 7.32 -5.72
C SER A 29 11.51 8.41 -5.59
N PHE A 30 12.26 8.44 -4.48
CA PHE A 30 13.43 9.30 -4.25
C PHE A 30 14.76 8.60 -4.56
N GLY A 31 14.76 7.30 -4.85
CA GLY A 31 15.96 6.50 -5.12
C GLY A 31 16.51 5.74 -3.90
N GLY A 32 15.83 5.82 -2.76
CA GLY A 32 16.18 5.12 -1.53
C GLY A 32 15.25 3.95 -1.21
N GLY A 33 15.25 3.52 0.06
CA GLY A 33 14.40 2.44 0.56
C GLY A 33 14.76 2.06 1.99
N TRP A 34 13.92 1.25 2.64
CA TRP A 34 14.26 0.57 3.88
C TRP A 34 15.42 -0.40 3.68
N THR A 35 15.40 -1.09 2.54
CA THR A 35 16.43 -2.01 2.06
C THR A 35 16.68 -1.78 0.57
N ASP A 36 17.70 -2.43 0.00
CA ASP A 36 17.89 -2.58 -1.44
C ASP A 36 16.76 -3.39 -2.10
N GLN A 37 16.77 -3.55 -3.43
CA GLN A 37 15.70 -4.26 -4.13
C GLN A 37 15.58 -5.72 -3.68
N GLU A 38 16.70 -6.37 -3.35
CA GLU A 38 16.76 -7.78 -2.99
C GLU A 38 16.57 -8.02 -1.47
N ALA A 39 16.32 -6.95 -0.68
CA ALA A 39 16.23 -7.00 0.77
C ALA A 39 17.47 -7.66 1.44
N SER A 40 18.62 -7.50 0.81
CA SER A 40 19.94 -8.00 1.19
C SER A 40 20.79 -6.97 1.96
N GLU A 41 20.50 -5.68 1.79
CA GLU A 41 21.20 -4.57 2.46
C GLU A 41 20.21 -3.56 3.02
N VAL A 42 20.51 -3.01 4.20
CA VAL A 42 19.75 -1.90 4.78
C VAL A 42 20.10 -0.59 4.08
N TRP A 43 19.10 0.13 3.59
CA TRP A 43 19.28 1.39 2.85
C TRP A 43 18.70 2.61 3.57
N CYS A 44 18.00 2.46 4.70
CA CYS A 44 17.22 3.55 5.29
C CYS A 44 18.05 4.78 5.73
N THR A 45 19.35 4.61 5.98
CA THR A 45 20.27 5.69 6.35
C THR A 45 20.89 6.42 5.16
N LYS A 46 20.68 5.95 3.92
CA LYS A 46 21.17 6.63 2.71
C LYS A 46 20.49 7.99 2.53
N PRO A 47 21.17 9.00 1.95
CA PRO A 47 20.60 10.34 1.79
C PRO A 47 19.24 10.36 1.08
N GLU A 48 19.09 9.57 0.02
CA GLU A 48 17.86 9.46 -0.78
C GLU A 48 16.72 8.84 0.03
N SER A 49 17.04 7.84 0.85
CA SER A 49 16.10 7.18 1.76
C SER A 49 15.59 8.15 2.82
N VAL A 50 16.50 8.89 3.46
CA VAL A 50 16.17 9.90 4.48
C VAL A 50 15.31 11.01 3.86
N GLN A 51 15.62 11.45 2.63
CA GLN A 51 14.83 12.46 1.92
C GLN A 51 13.40 11.99 1.64
N GLY A 52 13.24 10.79 1.07
CA GLY A 52 11.92 10.24 0.78
C GLY A 52 11.10 9.96 2.04
N LEU A 53 11.74 9.47 3.10
CA LEU A 53 11.09 9.26 4.40
C LEU A 53 10.69 10.60 5.05
N GLN A 54 11.54 11.63 4.96
CA GLN A 54 11.20 12.96 5.47
C GLN A 54 10.02 13.56 4.71
N PHE A 55 9.97 13.37 3.39
CA PHE A 55 8.82 13.78 2.59
C PHE A 55 7.53 13.08 3.06
N ALA A 56 7.57 11.77 3.32
CA ALA A 56 6.43 11.02 3.85
C ALA A 56 5.96 11.57 5.21
N LEU A 57 6.90 11.87 6.12
CA LEU A 57 6.59 12.44 7.43
C LEU A 57 6.05 13.88 7.34
N ASP A 58 6.61 14.72 6.46
CA ASP A 58 6.23 16.11 6.27
C ASP A 58 4.76 16.24 5.84
N ILE A 59 4.22 15.28 5.09
CA ILE A 59 2.78 15.23 4.74
C ILE A 59 1.90 15.31 6.00
N PHE A 60 2.27 14.58 7.05
CA PHE A 60 1.52 14.49 8.30
C PHE A 60 1.90 15.61 9.27
N LEU A 61 3.20 15.80 9.52
CA LEU A 61 3.70 16.62 10.62
C LEU A 61 3.82 18.10 10.26
N LYS A 62 4.23 18.41 9.02
CA LYS A 62 4.49 19.78 8.56
C LYS A 62 3.30 20.36 7.81
N HIS A 63 2.82 19.65 6.79
CA HIS A 63 1.74 20.09 5.93
C HIS A 63 0.36 19.82 6.52
N LYS A 64 0.26 18.91 7.50
CA LYS A 64 -1.01 18.48 8.12
C LYS A 64 -2.04 18.10 7.06
N ALA A 65 -1.57 17.56 5.94
CA ALA A 65 -2.38 17.21 4.78
C ALA A 65 -3.16 15.91 5.01
N ALA A 66 -2.65 15.08 5.92
CA ALA A 66 -3.20 13.80 6.33
C ALA A 66 -3.64 13.79 7.80
N PRO A 67 -4.66 13.01 8.17
CA PRO A 67 -5.08 12.83 9.55
C PRO A 67 -4.01 12.11 10.36
N LEU A 68 -3.83 12.51 11.62
CA LEU A 68 -3.08 11.72 12.59
C LEU A 68 -3.96 10.60 13.18
N THR A 69 -3.35 9.64 13.87
CA THR A 69 -4.00 8.40 14.35
C THR A 69 -5.34 8.63 15.05
N GLN A 70 -5.45 9.64 15.92
CA GLN A 70 -6.68 9.94 16.65
C GLN A 70 -7.80 10.46 15.73
N GLU A 71 -7.49 11.35 14.78
CA GLU A 71 -8.46 11.86 13.81
C GLU A 71 -8.90 10.75 12.86
N LEU A 72 -7.95 9.91 12.43
CA LEU A 72 -8.19 8.76 11.57
C LEU A 72 -9.16 7.76 12.24
N GLN A 73 -8.92 7.41 13.51
CA GLN A 73 -9.79 6.52 14.27
C GLN A 73 -11.18 7.12 14.48
N ALA A 74 -11.27 8.40 14.84
CA ALA A 74 -12.54 9.09 15.04
C ALA A 74 -13.39 9.18 13.76
N MET A 75 -12.76 9.10 12.59
CA MET A 75 -13.43 9.16 11.28
C MET A 75 -13.58 7.80 10.58
N GLY A 76 -13.22 6.69 11.26
CA GLY A 76 -13.45 5.32 10.78
C GLY A 76 -12.38 4.79 9.82
N GLY A 77 -11.19 5.39 9.78
CA GLY A 77 -10.13 5.04 8.84
C GLY A 77 -10.26 5.78 7.50
N GLY A 78 -9.18 5.88 6.73
CA GLY A 78 -9.20 6.78 5.58
C GLY A 78 -9.95 6.25 4.36
N GLN A 79 -10.16 4.93 4.24
CA GLN A 79 -11.17 4.40 3.30
C GLN A 79 -12.54 5.02 3.62
N GLN A 80 -13.00 4.97 4.87
CA GLN A 80 -14.28 5.56 5.27
C GLN A 80 -14.30 7.09 5.09
N MET A 81 -13.19 7.77 5.37
CA MET A 81 -13.08 9.20 5.10
C MET A 81 -13.26 9.51 3.62
N PHE A 82 -12.69 8.71 2.71
CA PHE A 82 -12.88 8.88 1.28
C PHE A 82 -14.33 8.63 0.86
N LEU A 83 -14.91 7.50 1.32
CA LEU A 83 -16.31 7.14 1.02
C LEU A 83 -17.32 8.17 1.51
N THR A 84 -16.98 8.96 2.54
CA THR A 84 -17.81 10.03 3.11
C THR A 84 -17.46 11.43 2.59
N GLY A 85 -16.53 11.54 1.63
CA GLY A 85 -16.12 12.81 1.03
C GLY A 85 -15.22 13.68 1.92
N ARG A 86 -14.69 13.14 3.02
CA ARG A 86 -13.81 13.84 3.97
C ARG A 86 -12.32 13.74 3.61
N LEU A 87 -11.98 12.95 2.60
CA LEU A 87 -10.62 12.76 2.12
C LEU A 87 -10.59 12.94 0.60
N ALA A 88 -9.74 13.85 0.12
CA ALA A 88 -9.69 14.18 -1.31
C ALA A 88 -8.92 13.14 -2.13
N MET A 89 -7.81 12.63 -1.60
CA MET A 89 -6.97 11.62 -2.24
C MET A 89 -6.47 10.63 -1.20
N PHE A 90 -6.26 9.37 -1.58
CA PHE A 90 -5.58 8.41 -0.73
C PHE A 90 -4.83 7.38 -1.56
N MET A 91 -3.68 6.95 -1.05
CA MET A 91 -2.89 5.89 -1.66
C MET A 91 -3.41 4.54 -1.18
N SER A 92 -3.85 3.70 -2.12
CA SER A 92 -4.31 2.34 -1.83
C SER A 92 -4.29 1.50 -3.11
N GLY A 93 -4.72 0.24 -3.00
CA GLY A 93 -4.71 -0.74 -4.09
C GLY A 93 -6.10 -1.10 -4.61
N VAL A 94 -6.12 -2.13 -5.46
CA VAL A 94 -7.34 -2.61 -6.14
C VAL A 94 -8.43 -3.13 -5.19
N TRP A 95 -8.07 -3.50 -3.95
CA TRP A 95 -9.00 -4.03 -2.95
C TRP A 95 -10.08 -3.03 -2.54
N GLU A 96 -9.80 -1.72 -2.64
CA GLU A 96 -10.74 -0.64 -2.32
C GLU A 96 -11.99 -0.65 -3.19
N VAL A 97 -11.85 -1.18 -4.40
CA VAL A 97 -12.87 -1.16 -5.43
C VAL A 97 -14.20 -1.76 -4.96
N TYR A 98 -14.17 -2.77 -4.09
CA TYR A 98 -15.37 -3.37 -3.53
C TYR A 98 -16.19 -2.39 -2.67
N SER A 99 -15.52 -1.50 -1.95
CA SER A 99 -16.14 -0.44 -1.17
C SER A 99 -16.50 0.76 -2.06
N LEU A 100 -15.61 1.09 -3.01
CA LEU A 100 -15.80 2.23 -3.91
C LEU A 100 -17.00 2.07 -4.85
N LYS A 101 -17.31 0.85 -5.31
CA LYS A 101 -18.53 0.60 -6.11
C LYS A 101 -19.84 0.91 -5.35
N GLN A 102 -19.78 1.00 -4.03
CA GLN A 102 -20.94 1.26 -3.18
C GLN A 102 -21.07 2.74 -2.81
N THR A 103 -20.04 3.56 -3.07
CA THR A 103 -20.10 4.99 -2.78
C THR A 103 -20.81 5.77 -3.87
N LYS A 104 -21.35 6.93 -3.47
CA LYS A 104 -21.86 7.96 -4.39
C LYS A 104 -20.84 9.08 -4.60
N VAL A 105 -19.70 9.04 -3.91
CA VAL A 105 -18.62 10.01 -4.09
C VAL A 105 -18.03 9.82 -5.49
N PRO A 106 -18.04 10.86 -6.35
CA PRO A 106 -17.34 10.79 -7.63
C PRO A 106 -15.85 10.60 -7.39
N TYR A 107 -15.25 9.62 -8.05
CA TYR A 107 -13.83 9.30 -7.88
C TYR A 107 -13.20 8.87 -9.19
N ASP A 108 -11.88 8.88 -9.21
CA ASP A 108 -11.07 8.30 -10.27
C ASP A 108 -9.81 7.66 -9.67
N VAL A 109 -9.06 6.92 -10.47
CA VAL A 109 -7.78 6.30 -10.11
C VAL A 109 -6.69 6.90 -10.98
N ALA A 110 -5.56 7.23 -10.38
CA ALA A 110 -4.38 7.73 -11.08
C ALA A 110 -3.14 6.97 -10.63
N PRO A 111 -2.07 6.92 -11.45
CA PRO A 111 -0.77 6.42 -11.00
C PRO A 111 -0.29 7.19 -9.77
N LEU A 112 0.49 6.54 -8.90
CA LEU A 112 1.13 7.24 -7.78
C LEU A 112 1.99 8.41 -8.30
N PRO A 113 2.17 9.50 -7.53
CA PRO A 113 3.07 10.58 -7.95
C PRO A 113 4.48 10.06 -8.24
N SER A 114 5.14 10.62 -9.26
CA SER A 114 6.56 10.34 -9.51
C SER A 114 7.44 11.23 -8.62
N GLY A 115 8.47 10.66 -8.02
CA GLY A 115 9.55 11.38 -7.36
C GLY A 115 10.77 11.55 -8.28
N PRO A 116 11.90 12.06 -7.74
CA PRO A 116 13.15 12.28 -8.48
C PRO A 116 13.71 11.03 -9.19
N ALA A 117 13.49 9.83 -8.63
CA ALA A 117 13.92 8.56 -9.21
C ALA A 117 12.80 7.88 -10.01
N GLY A 118 11.70 8.58 -10.27
CA GLY A 118 10.55 8.08 -11.02
C GLY A 118 9.41 7.61 -10.12
N ARG A 119 8.63 6.66 -10.64
CA ARG A 119 7.43 6.15 -9.97
C ARG A 119 7.70 4.74 -9.48
N PHE A 120 7.31 4.48 -8.24
CA PHE A 120 7.42 3.18 -7.62
C PHE A 120 6.12 2.85 -6.90
N MET A 121 5.75 1.59 -6.90
CA MET A 121 4.68 1.02 -6.08
C MET A 121 5.03 -0.42 -5.75
N HIS A 122 4.61 -0.91 -4.60
CA HIS A 122 4.75 -2.32 -4.29
C HIS A 122 3.65 -3.13 -4.99
N HIS A 123 3.98 -4.36 -5.40
CA HIS A 123 2.99 -5.34 -5.85
C HIS A 123 3.13 -6.62 -5.02
N GLY A 124 1.99 -7.10 -4.52
CA GLY A 124 1.89 -8.37 -3.81
C GLY A 124 0.85 -9.28 -4.46
N ALA A 125 1.08 -10.58 -4.34
CA ALA A 125 0.13 -11.61 -4.74
C ALA A 125 -0.39 -12.35 -3.50
N ASN A 126 -1.71 -12.57 -3.44
CA ASN A 126 -2.30 -13.42 -2.42
C ASN A 126 -2.24 -14.89 -2.85
N ALA A 127 -1.49 -15.69 -2.10
CA ALA A 127 -1.35 -17.12 -2.32
C ALA A 127 -2.28 -17.92 -1.38
N LEU A 128 -2.87 -18.99 -1.91
CA LEU A 128 -3.46 -20.04 -1.08
C LEU A 128 -2.35 -21.03 -0.76
N VAL A 129 -2.17 -21.36 0.52
CA VAL A 129 -1.12 -22.25 1.00
C VAL A 129 -1.74 -23.43 1.73
N LEU A 130 -1.25 -24.64 1.45
CA LEU A 130 -1.64 -25.86 2.12
C LEU A 130 -0.63 -26.19 3.23
N PRO A 131 -1.02 -26.21 4.51
CA PRO A 131 -0.11 -26.58 5.59
C PRO A 131 0.38 -28.02 5.44
N VAL A 132 1.65 -28.27 5.71
CA VAL A 132 2.25 -29.63 5.65
C VAL A 132 1.51 -30.62 6.56
N ALA A 133 0.95 -30.15 7.68
CA ALA A 133 0.19 -30.96 8.63
C ALA A 133 -1.30 -31.15 8.24
N CYS A 134 -1.71 -30.82 7.00
CA CYS A 134 -3.09 -30.99 6.56
C CYS A 134 -3.52 -32.46 6.64
N LYS A 135 -4.62 -32.73 7.35
CA LYS A 135 -5.17 -34.09 7.50
C LYS A 135 -5.90 -34.59 6.25
N HIS A 136 -6.24 -33.69 5.34
CA HIS A 136 -7.06 -33.95 4.15
C HIS A 136 -6.44 -33.25 2.91
N PRO A 137 -5.19 -33.59 2.54
CA PRO A 137 -4.44 -32.85 1.53
C PRO A 137 -5.11 -32.91 0.16
N ASP A 138 -5.69 -34.06 -0.22
CA ASP A 138 -6.36 -34.21 -1.51
C ASP A 138 -7.62 -33.34 -1.61
N GLN A 139 -8.48 -33.36 -0.58
CA GLN A 139 -9.69 -32.53 -0.56
C GLN A 139 -9.36 -31.03 -0.51
N ALA A 140 -8.34 -30.65 0.26
CA ALA A 140 -7.87 -29.28 0.31
C ALA A 140 -7.29 -28.84 -1.04
N TRP A 141 -6.59 -29.73 -1.75
CA TRP A 141 -6.12 -29.48 -3.11
C TRP A 141 -7.27 -29.29 -4.09
N GLU A 142 -8.30 -30.13 -4.05
CA GLU A 142 -9.52 -29.94 -4.86
C GLU A 142 -10.17 -28.57 -4.62
N LEU A 143 -10.28 -28.16 -3.35
CA LEU A 143 -10.81 -26.85 -2.99
C LEU A 143 -9.94 -25.72 -3.55
N MET A 144 -8.61 -25.81 -3.42
CA MET A 144 -7.70 -24.79 -3.97
C MET A 144 -7.83 -24.68 -5.50
N ARG A 145 -7.97 -25.81 -6.21
CA ARG A 145 -8.22 -25.81 -7.67
C ARG A 145 -9.56 -25.17 -8.02
N PHE A 146 -10.60 -25.45 -7.25
CA PHE A 146 -11.91 -24.79 -7.41
C PHE A 146 -11.80 -23.28 -7.19
N LEU A 147 -11.12 -22.84 -6.12
CA LEU A 147 -10.93 -21.43 -5.79
C LEU A 147 -10.11 -20.65 -6.83
N LYS A 148 -9.29 -21.35 -7.62
CA LYS A 148 -8.50 -20.77 -8.72
C LYS A 148 -9.10 -21.05 -10.10
N SER A 149 -10.31 -21.62 -10.17
CA SER A 149 -10.97 -21.91 -11.44
C SER A 149 -11.25 -20.61 -12.23
N PRO A 150 -11.20 -20.65 -13.57
CA PRO A 150 -11.51 -19.47 -14.40
C PRO A 150 -12.90 -18.88 -14.11
N GLY A 151 -13.88 -19.73 -13.78
CA GLY A 151 -15.23 -19.28 -13.42
C GLY A 151 -15.23 -18.44 -12.14
N LEU A 152 -14.56 -18.90 -11.08
CA LEU A 152 -14.51 -18.15 -9.83
C LEU A 152 -13.65 -16.90 -9.94
N GLU A 153 -12.51 -16.97 -10.65
CA GLU A 153 -11.71 -15.78 -10.94
C GLU A 153 -12.56 -14.70 -11.62
N LYS A 154 -13.28 -15.06 -12.68
CA LYS A 154 -14.10 -14.09 -13.41
C LYS A 154 -15.11 -13.41 -12.48
N ILE A 155 -15.75 -14.18 -11.58
CA ILE A 155 -16.67 -13.63 -10.57
C ILE A 155 -15.93 -12.66 -9.64
N MET A 156 -14.77 -13.05 -9.12
CA MET A 156 -13.96 -12.19 -8.24
C MET A 156 -13.52 -10.90 -8.96
N VAL A 157 -13.09 -10.98 -10.22
CA VAL A 157 -12.68 -9.80 -11.00
C VAL A 157 -13.86 -8.86 -11.30
N GLN A 158 -15.04 -9.43 -11.57
CA GLN A 158 -16.29 -8.71 -11.89
C GLN A 158 -17.00 -8.09 -10.69
N GLY A 159 -16.84 -8.66 -9.50
CA GLY A 159 -17.63 -8.28 -8.32
C GLY A 159 -16.77 -7.77 -7.17
N GLU A 160 -15.51 -8.15 -7.12
CA GLU A 160 -14.62 -7.98 -5.98
C GLU A 160 -13.35 -7.23 -6.39
N GLY A 161 -12.65 -6.64 -5.43
CA GLY A 161 -11.47 -5.79 -5.66
C GLY A 161 -10.21 -6.60 -6.02
N PHE A 162 -10.32 -7.54 -6.96
CA PHE A 162 -9.23 -8.42 -7.36
C PHE A 162 -8.61 -8.00 -8.69
N MET A 163 -7.27 -8.08 -8.75
CA MET A 163 -6.54 -8.09 -10.01
C MET A 163 -6.76 -9.42 -10.73
N PRO A 164 -6.85 -9.41 -12.07
CA PRO A 164 -6.77 -10.63 -12.88
C PRO A 164 -5.46 -11.36 -12.63
N PHE A 165 -5.54 -12.67 -12.41
CA PHE A 165 -4.38 -13.57 -12.42
C PHE A 165 -4.34 -14.44 -13.68
N GLN A 166 -5.39 -14.44 -14.50
CA GLN A 166 -5.41 -14.98 -15.86
C GLN A 166 -5.56 -13.85 -16.88
N LYS A 167 -4.81 -13.95 -17.99
CA LYS A 167 -4.90 -12.99 -19.11
C LYS A 167 -6.32 -12.84 -19.66
N ALA A 168 -7.08 -13.93 -19.67
CA ALA A 168 -8.47 -13.93 -20.15
C ALA A 168 -9.41 -13.04 -19.32
N SER A 169 -9.05 -12.74 -18.06
CA SER A 169 -9.87 -11.93 -17.15
C SER A 169 -9.50 -10.44 -17.21
N VAL A 170 -8.48 -10.03 -17.97
CA VAL A 170 -8.04 -8.63 -18.11
C VAL A 170 -9.12 -7.76 -18.76
N GLU A 171 -9.72 -8.22 -19.86
CA GLU A 171 -10.82 -7.48 -20.49
C GLU A 171 -11.97 -7.26 -19.51
N THR A 172 -12.35 -8.31 -18.79
CA THR A 172 -13.41 -8.23 -17.77
C THR A 172 -13.06 -7.23 -16.65
N PHE A 173 -11.79 -7.13 -16.27
CA PHE A 173 -11.34 -6.14 -15.29
C PHE A 173 -11.46 -4.71 -15.80
N LEU A 174 -11.07 -4.48 -17.06
CA LEU A 174 -11.07 -3.15 -17.67
C LEU A 174 -12.50 -2.64 -17.95
N THR A 175 -13.45 -3.54 -18.22
CA THR A 175 -14.81 -3.16 -18.65
C THR A 175 -15.87 -3.25 -17.54
N LYS A 176 -15.51 -3.58 -16.30
CA LYS A 176 -16.48 -3.76 -15.19
C LYS A 176 -17.21 -2.47 -14.78
N GLY A 177 -16.81 -1.32 -15.30
CA GLY A 177 -17.60 -0.07 -15.31
C GLY A 177 -17.62 0.72 -14.00
N TYR A 178 -17.16 0.15 -12.90
CA TYR A 178 -17.07 0.85 -11.62
C TYR A 178 -15.64 1.25 -11.23
N ILE A 179 -14.63 1.05 -12.09
CA ILE A 179 -13.30 1.69 -11.95
C ILE A 179 -13.08 2.53 -13.21
N PRO A 180 -13.25 3.87 -13.17
CA PRO A 180 -13.16 4.69 -14.37
C PRO A 180 -11.82 4.54 -15.11
N SER A 181 -10.71 4.57 -14.37
CA SER A 181 -9.35 4.43 -14.92
C SER A 181 -8.71 3.08 -14.57
N ALA A 182 -9.41 1.97 -14.82
CA ALA A 182 -8.93 0.61 -14.51
C ALA A 182 -7.56 0.28 -15.16
N GLN A 183 -7.28 0.85 -16.33
CA GLN A 183 -6.03 0.64 -17.07
C GLN A 183 -4.78 1.01 -16.24
N VAL A 184 -4.90 1.94 -15.28
CA VAL A 184 -3.79 2.34 -14.40
C VAL A 184 -3.18 1.16 -13.65
N PHE A 185 -4.00 0.17 -13.23
CA PHE A 185 -3.50 -1.01 -12.53
C PHE A 185 -2.72 -1.97 -13.44
N ILE A 186 -3.09 -2.06 -14.72
CA ILE A 186 -2.38 -2.88 -15.70
C ILE A 186 -1.08 -2.18 -16.12
N ASP A 187 -1.17 -0.89 -16.42
CA ASP A 187 -0.02 -0.03 -16.75
C ASP A 187 1.06 -0.06 -15.67
N ALA A 188 0.66 -0.08 -14.39
CA ALA A 188 1.55 -0.19 -13.26
C ALA A 188 2.48 -1.42 -13.32
N LEU A 189 1.92 -2.56 -13.74
CA LEU A 189 2.67 -3.81 -13.89
C LEU A 189 3.53 -3.78 -15.15
N GLU A 190 2.96 -3.33 -16.28
CA GLU A 190 3.66 -3.32 -17.58
C GLU A 190 4.81 -2.32 -17.65
N LYS A 191 4.69 -1.17 -16.97
CA LYS A 191 5.71 -0.13 -16.92
C LYS A 191 6.80 -0.40 -15.89
N GLY A 192 6.72 -1.52 -15.17
CA GLY A 192 7.72 -1.91 -14.16
C GLY A 192 7.76 -0.98 -12.95
N TRP A 193 6.69 -0.24 -12.67
CA TRP A 193 6.60 0.57 -11.45
C TRP A 193 6.51 -0.29 -10.20
N ALA A 194 6.16 -1.57 -10.36
CA ALA A 194 6.11 -2.55 -9.30
C ALA A 194 7.13 -3.67 -9.50
N PRO A 195 8.42 -3.44 -9.18
CA PRO A 195 9.40 -4.51 -9.29
C PRO A 195 9.08 -5.64 -8.29
N PRO A 196 9.49 -6.88 -8.60
CA PRO A 196 9.28 -8.02 -7.72
C PRO A 196 9.81 -7.74 -6.30
N ILE A 197 8.99 -8.01 -5.30
CA ILE A 197 9.40 -7.93 -3.90
C ILE A 197 9.99 -9.30 -3.53
N PRO A 198 11.27 -9.38 -3.14
CA PRO A 198 11.88 -10.62 -2.69
C PRO A 198 11.17 -11.15 -1.45
N LEU A 199 11.06 -12.48 -1.37
CA LEU A 199 10.51 -13.13 -0.18
C LEU A 199 11.55 -13.10 0.93
N ASN A 200 11.26 -12.37 2.01
CA ASN A 200 12.06 -12.37 3.21
C ASN A 200 11.27 -13.06 4.35
N THR A 201 11.82 -14.12 4.94
CA THR A 201 11.16 -14.86 6.03
C THR A 201 10.94 -14.03 7.30
N ASN A 202 11.70 -12.93 7.43
CA ASN A 202 11.60 -11.97 8.52
C ASN A 202 10.68 -10.79 8.21
N ALA A 203 9.94 -10.80 7.08
CA ALA A 203 9.12 -9.66 6.65
C ALA A 203 8.17 -9.14 7.75
N THR A 204 7.56 -10.04 8.52
CA THR A 204 6.70 -9.67 9.66
C THR A 204 7.48 -8.93 10.75
N GLN A 205 8.68 -9.38 11.12
CA GLN A 205 9.51 -8.66 12.08
C GLN A 205 9.94 -7.30 11.53
N MET A 206 10.28 -7.21 10.23
CA MET A 206 10.63 -5.94 9.59
C MET A 206 9.45 -4.97 9.60
N ASP A 207 8.23 -5.45 9.32
CA ASP A 207 7.00 -4.65 9.40
C ASP A 207 6.79 -4.09 10.80
N GLN A 208 7.01 -4.91 11.84
CA GLN A 208 6.89 -4.47 13.23
C GLN A 208 7.93 -3.39 13.58
N VAL A 209 9.20 -3.65 13.27
CA VAL A 209 10.31 -2.69 13.55
C VAL A 209 10.04 -1.34 12.92
N VAL A 210 9.66 -1.32 11.64
CA VAL A 210 9.38 -0.08 10.91
C VAL A 210 8.09 0.57 11.39
N GLY A 211 7.03 -0.20 11.58
CA GLY A 211 5.73 0.30 12.04
C GLY A 211 5.80 0.98 13.41
N ASP A 212 6.53 0.39 14.35
CA ASP A 212 6.72 0.97 15.69
C ASP A 212 7.45 2.33 15.61
N ALA A 213 8.53 2.40 14.84
CA ALA A 213 9.30 3.64 14.70
C ALA A 213 8.50 4.74 14.00
N LEU A 214 7.73 4.41 12.95
CA LEU A 214 6.84 5.35 12.27
C LEU A 214 5.71 5.83 13.17
N GLY A 215 5.15 4.94 14.00
CA GLY A 215 4.16 5.28 15.02
C GLY A 215 4.70 6.32 16.00
N ILE A 216 5.89 6.09 16.55
CA ILE A 216 6.57 7.04 17.45
C ILE A 216 6.86 8.35 16.74
N ALA A 217 7.34 8.31 15.49
CA ALA A 217 7.64 9.53 14.74
C ALA A 217 6.39 10.40 14.52
N LEU A 218 5.25 9.80 14.20
CA LEU A 218 4.00 10.51 14.03
C LEU A 218 3.43 11.04 15.35
N SER A 219 3.59 10.31 16.46
CA SER A 219 3.05 10.74 17.76
C SER A 219 3.93 11.77 18.48
N GLU A 220 5.25 11.66 18.35
CA GLU A 220 6.23 12.51 19.04
C GLU A 220 6.86 13.58 18.14
N GLY A 221 6.51 13.59 16.85
CA GLY A 221 7.07 14.55 15.89
C GLY A 221 8.54 14.31 15.57
N LYS A 222 8.99 13.05 15.49
CA LYS A 222 10.37 12.72 15.10
C LYS A 222 10.56 12.86 13.59
N ASP A 223 11.80 13.16 13.20
CA ASP A 223 12.21 13.29 11.81
C ASP A 223 12.73 11.97 11.22
N ALA A 224 13.01 11.97 9.92
CA ALA A 224 13.50 10.80 9.21
C ALA A 224 14.89 10.33 9.70
N ALA A 225 15.73 11.23 10.19
CA ALA A 225 17.05 10.89 10.71
C ALA A 225 16.92 10.06 12.00
N TRP A 226 16.03 10.46 12.91
CA TRP A 226 15.71 9.69 14.09
C TRP A 226 15.14 8.32 13.73
N VAL A 227 14.16 8.25 12.81
CA VAL A 227 13.56 6.97 12.38
C VAL A 227 14.63 6.04 11.80
N SER A 228 15.51 6.57 10.95
CA SER A 228 16.55 5.77 10.31
C SER A 228 17.56 5.24 11.33
N ALA A 229 17.95 6.06 12.32
CA ALA A 229 18.85 5.64 13.39
C ALA A 229 18.23 4.56 14.30
N GLU A 230 16.91 4.63 14.54
CA GLU A 230 16.17 3.66 15.33
C GLU A 230 15.96 2.33 14.60
N VAL A 231 15.68 2.40 13.29
CA VAL A 231 15.30 1.25 12.46
C VAL A 231 16.50 0.49 11.93
N ALA A 232 17.54 1.18 11.45
CA ALA A 232 18.68 0.55 10.77
C ALA A 232 19.31 -0.62 11.55
N PRO A 233 19.75 -0.45 12.82
CA PRO A 233 20.38 -1.56 13.56
C PRO A 233 19.45 -2.74 13.83
N LYS A 234 18.12 -2.51 13.79
CA LYS A 234 17.10 -3.56 13.96
C LYS A 234 16.76 -4.28 12.65
N LEU A 235 16.98 -3.65 11.51
CA LEU A 235 16.81 -4.27 10.19
C LEU A 235 18.04 -5.07 9.75
N GLU A 236 19.25 -4.67 10.16
CA GLU A 236 20.51 -5.38 9.83
C GLU A 236 20.46 -6.90 10.07
N PRO A 237 19.95 -7.43 11.21
CA PRO A 237 19.87 -8.88 11.39
C PRO A 237 18.69 -9.54 10.65
N LEU A 238 17.84 -8.76 9.97
CA LEU A 238 16.61 -9.24 9.32
C LEU A 238 16.72 -9.28 7.79
N VAL A 239 17.67 -8.57 7.20
CA VAL A 239 18.02 -8.67 5.78
C VAL A 239 18.74 -10.00 5.50
N GLY A 240 18.59 -10.53 4.28
CA GLY A 240 19.18 -11.81 3.90
C GLY A 240 18.54 -12.44 2.66
#